data_AF-A0A6L9L5W2-F1
#
_entry.id   AF-A0A6L9L5W2-F1
#
_cell.length_a   1.000
_cell.length_b   1.000
_cell.length_c   1.000
_cell.angle_alpha   90.00
_cell.angle_beta   90.00
_cell.angle_gamma   90.00
#
_symmetry.space_group_name_H-M   'P 1'
#
loop_
_entity.id
_entity.type
_entity.pdbx_description
1 polymer ?
#
loop_
_entity_poly.entity_id
_entity_poly.type
_entity_poly.pdbx_seq_one_letter_code
_entity_poly.pdbx_strand_id
1 'polypeptide(L)'
;METTEPNKAYLFLDFDGVLNHELFHNEWYEKLANWPIDQPKPVKPEFCPRAIQSLNDLCEQFTHLSIVISSVWRAHGADRCLEILTSSGFSYPERVIDRTPLSRHRVRGVEVLDWLKQNTEYGTKPVDYVILDDDSDFLIWQSHRFIHVDPYSGLNHNHVYKIGRILNRLI
;
A
#
# COMPACT_ATOMS: atom_id res chain seq x y z
N MET A 1 -30.22 -17.93 -6.41
CA MET A 1 -29.40 -16.98 -5.63
C MET A 1 -28.39 -16.44 -6.60
N GLU A 2 -28.57 -15.18 -7.02
CA GLU A 2 -27.62 -14.53 -7.93
C GLU A 2 -26.33 -14.33 -7.14
N THR A 3 -25.29 -15.09 -7.47
CA THR A 3 -23.94 -14.82 -6.96
C THR A 3 -23.49 -13.54 -7.63
N THR A 4 -23.73 -12.40 -6.99
CA THR A 4 -23.18 -11.13 -7.44
C THR A 4 -21.68 -11.24 -7.36
N GLU A 5 -21.01 -11.20 -8.51
CA GLU A 5 -19.56 -11.00 -8.60
C GLU A 5 -19.15 -9.91 -7.60
N PRO A 6 -18.12 -10.14 -6.77
CA PRO A 6 -17.71 -9.14 -5.79
C PRO A 6 -17.32 -7.84 -6.51
N ASN A 7 -17.86 -6.72 -6.06
CA ASN A 7 -17.52 -5.41 -6.62
C ASN A 7 -16.01 -5.18 -6.53
N LYS A 8 -15.42 -4.68 -7.62
CA LYS A 8 -14.00 -4.34 -7.66
C LYS A 8 -13.66 -3.32 -6.57
N ALA A 9 -12.60 -3.58 -5.82
CA ALA A 9 -12.11 -2.72 -4.74
C ALA A 9 -10.71 -2.18 -5.05
N TYR A 10 -10.37 -1.03 -4.51
CA TYR A 10 -9.09 -0.37 -4.74
C TYR A 10 -8.30 -0.10 -3.45
N LEU A 11 -7.03 -0.46 -3.41
CA LEU A 11 -6.08 -0.08 -2.36
C LEU A 11 -5.16 1.01 -2.91
N PHE A 12 -5.19 2.19 -2.30
CA PHE A 12 -4.19 3.23 -2.51
C PHE A 12 -3.05 2.99 -1.52
N LEU A 13 -1.88 2.60 -2.03
CA LEU A 13 -0.77 2.10 -1.22
C LEU A 13 0.39 3.09 -1.23
N ASP A 14 0.75 3.60 -0.05
CA ASP A 14 2.06 4.22 0.19
C ASP A 14 3.15 3.17 0.46
N PHE A 15 4.42 3.58 0.34
CA PHE A 15 5.58 2.74 0.56
C PHE A 15 6.36 3.17 1.82
N ASP A 16 6.76 4.45 1.93
CA ASP A 16 7.60 4.90 3.05
C ASP A 16 6.76 4.87 4.34
N GLY A 17 7.33 4.40 5.45
CA GLY A 17 6.57 4.19 6.69
C GLY A 17 5.54 3.06 6.64
N VAL A 18 5.11 2.60 5.46
CA VAL A 18 4.17 1.47 5.28
C VAL A 18 4.90 0.16 5.03
N LEU A 19 5.71 0.07 3.97
CA LEU A 19 6.47 -1.10 3.57
C LEU A 19 7.93 -1.04 4.05
N ASN A 20 8.50 0.16 4.17
CA ASN A 20 9.81 0.41 4.77
C ASN A 20 9.68 1.35 5.97
N HIS A 21 9.73 0.78 7.17
CA HIS A 21 9.42 1.43 8.44
C HIS A 21 10.62 1.40 9.40
N GLU A 22 10.61 2.25 10.42
CA GLU A 22 11.78 2.51 11.28
C GLU A 22 12.34 1.24 11.96
N LEU A 23 11.48 0.38 12.50
CA LEU A 23 11.90 -0.89 13.11
C LEU A 23 12.70 -1.76 12.15
N PHE A 24 12.28 -1.86 10.88
CA PHE A 24 13.01 -2.64 9.88
C PHE A 24 14.38 -2.03 9.58
N HIS A 25 14.48 -0.70 9.53
CA HIS A 25 15.75 -0.01 9.36
C HIS A 25 16.69 -0.27 10.56
N ASN A 26 16.18 -0.13 11.79
CA ASN A 26 16.95 -0.34 13.01
C ASN A 26 17.46 -1.79 13.13
N GLU A 27 16.57 -2.78 12.96
CA GLU A 27 16.93 -4.20 12.96
C GLU A 27 18.02 -4.51 11.90
N TRP A 28 17.92 -3.90 10.71
CA TRP A 28 18.91 -4.10 9.65
C TRP A 28 20.27 -3.48 9.99
N TYR A 29 20.30 -2.25 10.50
CA TYR A 29 21.55 -1.58 10.84
C TYR A 29 22.23 -2.19 12.07
N GLU A 30 21.46 -2.67 13.05
CA GLU A 30 21.99 -3.46 14.16
C GLU A 30 22.63 -4.77 13.67
N LYS A 31 21.98 -5.45 12.72
CA LYS A 31 22.56 -6.64 12.09
C LYS A 31 23.86 -6.32 11.34
N LEU A 32 23.91 -5.21 10.60
CA LEU A 32 25.12 -4.78 9.89
C LEU A 32 26.25 -4.35 10.83
N ALA A 33 25.93 -3.73 11.96
CA ALA A 33 26.92 -3.34 12.97
C ALA A 33 27.62 -4.56 13.59
N ASN A 34 26.92 -5.69 13.66
CA ASN A 34 27.44 -6.97 14.15
C ASN A 34 27.91 -7.92 13.03
N TRP A 35 28.01 -7.45 11.78
CA TRP A 35 28.41 -8.28 10.64
C TRP A 35 29.93 -8.55 10.64
N PRO A 36 30.38 -9.77 10.29
CA PRO A 36 31.82 -10.07 10.21
C PRO A 36 32.58 -9.12 9.28
N ILE A 37 33.69 -8.56 9.77
CA ILE A 37 34.48 -7.54 9.05
C ILE A 37 35.11 -8.10 7.76
N ASP A 38 35.41 -9.40 7.75
CA ASP A 38 36.06 -10.12 6.65
C ASP A 38 35.08 -10.61 5.58
N GLN A 39 33.77 -10.35 5.74
CA GLN A 39 32.75 -10.80 4.80
C GLN A 39 32.12 -9.63 4.04
N PRO A 40 31.71 -9.84 2.76
CA PRO A 40 30.95 -8.85 2.03
C PRO A 40 29.65 -8.54 2.76
N LYS A 41 29.33 -7.25 2.90
CA LYS A 41 28.08 -6.84 3.55
C LYS A 41 26.88 -7.16 2.64
N PRO A 42 25.77 -7.64 3.20
CA PRO A 42 24.55 -7.84 2.43
C PRO A 42 23.96 -6.50 2.00
N VAL A 43 23.27 -6.50 0.86
CA VAL A 43 22.47 -5.36 0.40
C VAL A 43 21.16 -5.31 1.18
N LYS A 44 20.79 -4.13 1.67
CA LYS A 44 19.52 -3.93 2.37
C LYS A 44 18.36 -4.06 1.38
N PRO A 45 17.33 -4.88 1.66
CA PRO A 45 16.08 -4.82 0.91
C PRO A 45 15.41 -3.45 1.04
N GLU A 46 14.77 -3.00 -0.02
CA GLU A 46 14.00 -1.74 0.03
C GLU A 46 12.88 -1.85 1.06
N PHE A 47 12.10 -2.95 1.00
CA PHE A 47 10.95 -3.18 1.88
C PHE A 47 11.19 -4.23 2.97
N CYS A 48 10.46 -4.08 4.08
CA CYS A 48 10.41 -5.05 5.16
C CYS A 48 9.72 -6.33 4.69
N PRO A 49 10.36 -7.51 4.80
CA PRO A 49 9.76 -8.78 4.38
C PRO A 49 8.42 -9.09 5.08
N ARG A 50 8.26 -8.67 6.36
CA ARG A 50 7.02 -8.87 7.12
C ARG A 50 5.87 -7.99 6.60
N ALA A 51 6.18 -6.77 6.17
CA ALA A 51 5.20 -5.87 5.56
C ALA A 51 4.76 -6.41 4.19
N ILE A 52 5.71 -6.92 3.38
CA ILE A 52 5.40 -7.57 2.10
C ILE A 52 4.54 -8.82 2.29
N GLN A 53 4.84 -9.65 3.30
CA GLN A 53 3.98 -10.80 3.62
C GLN A 53 2.56 -10.35 3.96
N SER A 54 2.41 -9.30 4.78
CA SER A 54 1.08 -8.76 5.12
C SER A 54 0.33 -8.23 3.90
N LEU A 55 1.04 -7.65 2.92
CA LEU A 55 0.45 -7.23 1.65
C LEU A 55 0.03 -8.44 0.78
N ASN A 56 0.83 -9.50 0.74
CA ASN A 56 0.47 -10.75 0.07
C ASN A 56 -0.78 -11.39 0.71
N ASP A 57 -0.82 -11.48 2.05
CA ASP A 57 -1.97 -12.02 2.79
C ASP A 57 -3.26 -11.23 2.47
N LEU A 58 -3.14 -9.91 2.33
CA LEU A 58 -4.25 -9.05 1.93
C LEU A 58 -4.73 -9.38 0.51
N CYS A 59 -3.83 -9.51 -0.47
CA CYS A 59 -4.19 -9.86 -1.85
C CYS A 59 -4.79 -11.28 -1.96
N GLU A 60 -4.30 -12.23 -1.15
CA GLU A 60 -4.86 -13.58 -1.07
C GLU A 60 -6.29 -13.55 -0.51
N GLN A 61 -6.52 -12.77 0.54
CA GLN A 61 -7.83 -12.64 1.18
C GLN A 61 -8.85 -11.89 0.31
N PHE A 62 -8.41 -10.88 -0.45
CA PHE A 62 -9.28 -10.02 -1.26
C PHE A 62 -8.95 -10.15 -2.75
N THR A 63 -9.42 -11.23 -3.36
CA THR A 63 -9.17 -11.57 -4.78
C THR A 63 -9.77 -10.59 -5.81
N HIS A 64 -10.51 -9.58 -5.39
CA HIS A 64 -11.06 -8.50 -6.22
C HIS A 64 -10.40 -7.14 -5.94
N LEU A 65 -9.40 -7.10 -5.05
CA LEU A 65 -8.64 -5.90 -4.73
C LEU A 65 -7.63 -5.60 -5.84
N SER A 66 -7.63 -4.37 -6.32
CA SER A 66 -6.60 -3.80 -7.20
C SER A 66 -5.82 -2.75 -6.44
N ILE A 67 -4.52 -2.67 -6.67
CA ILE A 67 -3.59 -1.75 -6.02
C ILE A 67 -3.31 -0.59 -6.98
N VAL A 68 -3.42 0.62 -6.44
CA VAL A 68 -2.99 1.87 -7.07
C VAL A 68 -1.85 2.42 -6.22
N ILE A 69 -0.67 2.59 -6.81
CA ILE A 69 0.47 3.13 -6.08
C ILE A 69 0.20 4.61 -5.78
N SER A 70 0.12 4.93 -4.49
CA SER A 70 -0.03 6.28 -3.98
C SER A 70 1.15 6.52 -3.07
N SER A 71 2.35 6.58 -3.65
CA SER A 71 3.61 6.85 -2.94
C SER A 71 4.42 7.89 -3.69
N VAL A 72 5.28 8.65 -3.00
CA VAL A 72 6.23 9.57 -3.66
C VAL A 72 7.11 8.85 -4.69
N TRP A 73 7.35 7.55 -4.49
CA TRP A 73 8.14 6.69 -5.38
C TRP A 73 7.54 6.59 -6.79
N ARG A 74 6.23 6.82 -6.93
CA ARG A 74 5.54 6.83 -8.22
C ARG A 74 6.13 7.85 -9.19
N ALA A 75 6.85 8.87 -8.73
CA ALA A 75 7.60 9.81 -9.58
C ALA A 75 8.65 9.11 -10.46
N HIS A 76 9.17 7.95 -10.04
CA HIS A 76 10.09 7.11 -10.82
C HIS A 76 9.39 6.21 -11.86
N GLY A 77 8.06 6.23 -11.91
CA GLY A 77 7.26 5.40 -12.83
C GLY A 77 6.64 4.18 -12.14
N ALA A 78 5.51 3.71 -12.69
CA ALA A 78 4.80 2.54 -12.17
C ALA A 78 5.63 1.26 -12.33
N ASP A 79 6.30 1.08 -13.48
CA ASP A 79 7.13 -0.10 -13.77
C ASP A 79 8.25 -0.26 -12.74
N ARG A 80 8.92 0.85 -12.38
CA ARG A 80 9.99 0.82 -11.37
C ARG A 80 9.45 0.45 -9.98
N CYS A 81 8.30 0.99 -9.60
CA CYS A 81 7.66 0.63 -8.33
C CYS A 81 7.28 -0.86 -8.29
N LEU A 82 6.75 -1.38 -9.40
CA LEU A 82 6.38 -2.79 -9.54
C LEU A 82 7.62 -3.71 -9.49
N GLU A 83 8.71 -3.33 -10.15
CA GLU A 83 9.99 -4.04 -10.08
C GLU A 83 10.50 -4.14 -8.64
N ILE A 84 10.43 -3.04 -7.88
CA ILE A 84 10.88 -3.02 -6.47
C ILE A 84 9.96 -3.87 -5.59
N LEU A 85 8.63 -3.78 -5.76
CA LEU A 85 7.67 -4.61 -5.04
C LEU A 85 7.93 -6.11 -5.29
N THR A 86 8.02 -6.50 -6.56
CA THR A 86 8.21 -7.91 -6.96
C THR A 86 9.55 -8.46 -6.51
N SER A 87 10.64 -7.70 -6.68
CA SER A 87 11.96 -8.10 -6.17
C SER A 87 12.02 -8.16 -4.63
N SER A 88 11.11 -7.49 -3.92
CA SER A 88 10.95 -7.58 -2.47
C SER A 88 10.07 -8.75 -2.01
N GLY A 89 9.52 -9.56 -2.93
CA GLY A 89 8.72 -10.75 -2.61
C GLY A 89 7.19 -10.58 -2.75
N PHE A 90 6.72 -9.47 -3.32
CA PHE A 90 5.30 -9.31 -3.63
C PHE A 90 4.87 -10.28 -4.75
N SER A 91 3.81 -11.04 -4.51
CA SER A 91 3.43 -12.20 -5.34
C SER A 91 2.31 -11.93 -6.34
N TYR A 92 1.73 -10.72 -6.36
CA TYR A 92 0.55 -10.39 -7.14
C TYR A 92 0.76 -9.17 -8.07
N PRO A 93 1.79 -9.16 -8.93
CA PRO A 93 2.11 -8.01 -9.78
C PRO A 93 0.95 -7.54 -10.66
N GLU A 94 0.09 -8.47 -11.10
CA GLU A 94 -1.10 -8.19 -11.90
C GLU A 94 -2.17 -7.36 -11.15
N ARG A 95 -2.05 -7.28 -9.82
CA ARG A 95 -2.94 -6.45 -8.98
C ARG A 95 -2.53 -5.00 -8.96
N VAL A 96 -1.30 -4.65 -9.30
CA VAL A 96 -0.87 -3.25 -9.42
C VAL A 96 -1.34 -2.73 -10.77
N ILE A 97 -2.41 -1.94 -10.77
CA ILE A 97 -3.09 -1.53 -12.01
C ILE A 97 -2.70 -0.13 -12.46
N ASP A 98 -2.27 0.74 -11.54
CA ASP A 98 -1.96 2.14 -11.84
C ASP A 98 -1.22 2.83 -10.68
N ARG A 99 -1.03 4.15 -10.81
CA ARG A 99 -0.55 5.07 -9.78
C ARG A 99 -1.43 6.32 -9.74
N THR A 100 -1.48 6.98 -8.58
CA THR A 100 -2.17 8.29 -8.50
C THR A 100 -1.43 9.37 -9.29
N PRO A 101 -2.12 10.38 -9.83
CA PRO A 101 -1.48 11.50 -10.49
C PRO A 101 -0.56 12.27 -9.52
N LEU A 102 0.36 13.05 -10.09
CA LEU A 102 1.14 14.04 -9.34
C LEU A 102 0.33 15.36 -9.34
N SER A 103 -0.27 15.71 -8.21
CA SER A 103 -1.04 16.95 -8.11
C SER A 103 -0.12 18.15 -7.87
N ARG A 104 -0.55 19.33 -8.34
CA ARG A 104 0.15 20.59 -8.03
C ARG A 104 0.08 20.97 -6.55
N HIS A 105 -0.99 20.52 -5.87
CA HIS A 105 -1.23 20.82 -4.46
C HIS A 105 -0.47 19.89 -3.52
N ARG A 106 0.03 18.75 -4.00
CA ARG A 106 0.74 17.72 -3.22
C ARG A 106 -0.03 17.29 -1.97
N VAL A 107 -1.35 17.15 -2.12
CA VAL A 107 -2.24 16.61 -1.08
C VAL A 107 -2.70 15.23 -1.56
N ARG A 108 -2.28 14.18 -0.87
CA ARG A 108 -2.53 12.79 -1.26
C ARG A 108 -4.01 12.49 -1.45
N GLY A 109 -4.86 13.00 -0.58
CA GLY A 109 -6.31 12.83 -0.70
C GLY A 109 -6.91 13.39 -2.00
N VAL A 110 -6.36 14.50 -2.51
CA VAL A 110 -6.78 15.07 -3.81
C VAL A 110 -6.35 14.16 -4.96
N GLU A 111 -5.14 13.61 -4.89
CA GLU A 111 -4.62 12.71 -5.93
C GLU A 111 -5.40 11.40 -6.01
N VAL A 112 -5.76 10.84 -4.86
CA VAL A 112 -6.66 9.69 -4.75
C VAL A 112 -8.03 10.02 -5.35
N LEU A 113 -8.60 11.19 -5.01
CA LEU A 113 -9.89 11.62 -5.54
C LEU A 113 -9.86 11.80 -7.07
N ASP A 114 -8.80 12.42 -7.59
CA ASP A 114 -8.62 12.62 -9.03
C ASP A 114 -8.52 11.29 -9.76
N TRP A 115 -7.75 10.34 -9.20
CA TRP A 115 -7.66 8.99 -9.75
C TRP A 115 -9.02 8.28 -9.77
N LEU A 116 -9.75 8.33 -8.65
CA LEU A 116 -11.07 7.71 -8.53
C LEU A 116 -12.04 8.26 -9.58
N LYS A 117 -12.11 9.58 -9.75
CA LYS A 117 -13.01 10.22 -10.74
C LYS A 117 -12.65 9.89 -12.18
N GLN A 118 -11.37 9.70 -12.49
CA GLN A 118 -10.90 9.44 -13.85
C GLN A 118 -11.01 7.97 -14.26
N ASN A 119 -10.88 7.06 -13.29
CA ASN A 119 -10.73 5.62 -13.56
C ASN A 119 -11.90 4.77 -13.07
N THR A 120 -12.89 5.38 -12.42
CA THR A 120 -14.05 4.67 -11.86
C THR A 120 -15.32 5.52 -12.01
N GLU A 121 -16.46 4.97 -11.58
CA GLU A 121 -17.74 5.68 -11.52
C GLU A 121 -17.91 6.45 -10.18
N TYR A 122 -16.81 6.84 -9.53
CA TYR A 122 -16.85 7.57 -8.27
C TYR A 122 -17.62 8.89 -8.41
N GLY A 123 -18.63 9.08 -7.54
CA GLY A 123 -19.53 10.23 -7.57
C GLY A 123 -20.85 9.98 -8.31
N THR A 124 -20.94 8.90 -9.11
CA THR A 124 -22.20 8.43 -9.71
C THR A 124 -22.64 7.09 -9.14
N LYS A 125 -21.70 6.23 -8.74
CA LYS A 125 -21.95 4.96 -8.05
C LYS A 125 -21.03 4.77 -6.84
N PRO A 126 -21.42 3.91 -5.87
CA PRO A 126 -20.52 3.51 -4.80
C PRO A 126 -19.29 2.80 -5.37
N VAL A 127 -18.11 3.19 -4.90
CA VAL A 127 -16.83 2.53 -5.19
C VAL A 127 -16.20 2.17 -3.86
N ASP A 128 -15.79 0.92 -3.70
CA ASP A 128 -15.11 0.47 -2.49
C ASP A 128 -13.60 0.66 -2.66
N TYR A 129 -13.00 1.35 -1.70
CA TYR A 129 -11.58 1.62 -1.69
C TYR A 129 -11.07 1.80 -0.26
N VAL A 130 -9.76 1.65 -0.10
CA VAL A 130 -9.02 1.96 1.12
C VAL A 130 -7.74 2.70 0.78
N ILE A 131 -7.38 3.65 1.61
CA ILE A 131 -6.10 4.36 1.58
C ILE A 131 -5.26 3.83 2.74
N LEU A 132 -4.04 3.38 2.44
CA LEU A 132 -3.08 2.90 3.42
C LEU A 132 -1.79 3.73 3.31
N ASP A 133 -1.56 4.56 4.32
CA ASP A 133 -0.53 5.60 4.31
C ASP A 133 -0.04 5.89 5.74
N ASP A 134 1.19 6.38 5.88
CA ASP A 134 1.76 6.83 7.14
C ASP A 134 1.63 8.35 7.35
N ASP A 135 1.38 9.12 6.28
CA ASP A 135 0.99 10.53 6.36
C ASP A 135 -0.54 10.66 6.48
N SER A 136 -1.04 11.86 6.76
CA SER A 136 -2.44 12.16 7.01
C SER A 136 -3.00 13.31 6.16
N ASP A 137 -2.33 13.64 5.05
CA ASP A 137 -2.71 14.70 4.11
C ASP A 137 -3.89 14.29 3.17
N PHE A 138 -4.99 13.87 3.80
CA PHE A 138 -6.21 13.39 3.15
C PHE A 138 -7.41 14.30 3.33
N LEU A 139 -8.42 14.12 2.49
CA LEU A 139 -9.68 14.86 2.58
C LEU A 139 -10.48 14.33 3.77
N ILE A 140 -11.11 15.22 4.54
CA ILE A 140 -11.83 14.87 5.78
C ILE A 140 -12.84 13.73 5.57
N TRP A 141 -13.55 13.71 4.44
CA TRP A 141 -14.53 12.66 4.12
C TRP A 141 -13.92 11.32 3.68
N GLN A 142 -12.62 11.27 3.37
CA GLN A 142 -11.89 10.02 3.11
C GLN A 142 -11.48 9.30 4.40
N SER A 143 -11.62 9.94 5.57
CA SER A 143 -11.21 9.37 6.87
C SER A 143 -11.80 7.99 7.15
N HIS A 144 -13.05 7.72 6.76
CA HIS A 144 -13.69 6.40 6.92
C HIS A 144 -13.13 5.30 5.99
N ARG A 145 -12.32 5.69 5.01
CA ARG A 145 -11.62 4.80 4.07
C ARG A 145 -10.10 4.85 4.25
N PHE A 146 -9.60 5.58 5.25
CA PHE A 146 -8.19 5.76 5.51
C PHE A 146 -7.74 4.90 6.70
N ILE A 147 -6.61 4.22 6.54
CA ILE A 147 -5.91 3.52 7.60
C ILE A 147 -4.54 4.17 7.75
N HIS A 148 -4.37 4.87 8.86
CA HIS A 148 -3.10 5.44 9.25
C HIS A 148 -2.17 4.34 9.77
N VAL A 149 -1.02 4.19 9.13
CA VAL A 149 0.03 3.26 9.52
C VAL A 149 1.04 4.00 10.39
N ASP A 150 1.45 3.38 11.49
CA ASP A 150 2.54 3.90 12.31
C ASP A 150 3.88 3.68 11.56
N PRO A 151 4.60 4.74 11.16
CA PRO A 151 5.85 4.62 10.41
C PRO A 151 6.98 3.95 11.20
N TYR A 152 6.82 3.77 12.51
CA TYR A 152 7.74 2.97 13.32
C TYR A 152 7.61 1.48 13.00
N SER A 153 6.38 0.97 12.85
CA SER A 153 6.09 -0.47 12.79
C SER A 153 5.54 -0.97 11.45
N GLY A 154 5.09 -0.08 10.58
CA GLY A 154 4.67 -0.40 9.23
C GLY A 154 3.43 -1.29 9.13
N LEU A 155 3.17 -1.75 7.90
CA LEU A 155 2.07 -2.64 7.57
C LEU A 155 2.22 -3.97 8.31
N ASN A 156 1.11 -4.44 8.88
CA ASN A 156 1.05 -5.66 9.68
C ASN A 156 -0.38 -6.24 9.63
N HIS A 157 -0.56 -7.44 10.19
CA HIS A 157 -1.83 -8.16 10.18
C HIS A 157 -3.05 -7.37 10.71
N ASN A 158 -2.87 -6.46 11.68
CA ASN A 158 -3.98 -5.64 12.18
C ASN A 158 -4.51 -4.69 11.10
N HIS A 159 -3.63 -4.19 10.22
CA HIS A 159 -4.03 -3.37 9.09
C HIS A 159 -4.82 -4.21 8.08
N VAL A 160 -4.39 -5.44 7.78
CA VAL A 160 -5.13 -6.39 6.92
C VAL A 160 -6.55 -6.61 7.46
N TYR A 161 -6.68 -6.86 8.76
CA TYR A 161 -7.98 -6.97 9.42
C TYR A 161 -8.84 -5.71 9.28
N LYS A 162 -8.28 -4.53 9.52
CA LYS A 162 -8.99 -3.23 9.38
C LYS A 162 -9.45 -3.00 7.93
N ILE A 163 -8.60 -3.30 6.94
CA ILE A 163 -8.96 -3.21 5.52
C ILE A 163 -10.18 -4.09 5.24
N GLY A 164 -10.18 -5.32 5.74
CA GLY A 164 -11.31 -6.22 5.61
C GLY A 164 -12.60 -5.69 6.23
N ARG A 165 -12.54 -4.99 7.37
CA ARG A 165 -13.70 -4.32 7.97
C ARG A 165 -14.25 -3.21 7.07
N ILE A 166 -13.37 -2.42 6.45
CA ILE A 166 -13.77 -1.33 5.55
C ILE A 166 -14.37 -1.87 4.24
N LEU A 167 -13.78 -2.93 3.67
CA LEU A 167 -14.19 -3.49 2.38
C LEU A 167 -15.44 -4.39 2.49
N ASN A 168 -15.51 -5.25 3.50
CA ASN A 168 -16.62 -6.21 3.64
C ASN A 168 -17.87 -5.64 4.32
N ARG A 169 -17.86 -4.35 4.72
CA ARG A 169 -18.96 -3.68 5.42
C ARG A 169 -19.56 -4.55 6.53
N LEU A 170 -18.71 -5.21 7.32
CA LEU A 170 -19.18 -6.03 8.45
C LEU A 170 -19.81 -5.09 9.48
N ILE A 171 -21.14 -5.00 9.45
CA ILE A 171 -22.02 -4.42 10.48
C ILE A 171 -22.05 -5.39 11.66
#